data_AF-A0A3A0ABQ5-F1
#
_entry.id   AF-A0A3A0ABQ5-F1
#
_cell.length_a   1.000
_cell.length_b   1.000
_cell.length_c   1.000
_cell.angle_alpha   90.00
_cell.angle_beta   90.00
_cell.angle_gamma   90.00
#
_symmetry.space_group_name_H-M   'P 1'
#
loop_
_entity.id
_entity.type
_entity.pdbx_description
1 polymer ?
#
loop_
_entity_poly.entity_id
_entity_poly.type
_entity_poly.pdbx_seq_one_letter_code
_entity_poly.pdbx_strand_id
1 'polypeptide(L)' 'MVATTRPTSPEPKLEPSPELLAALEEGTLTQDQLRELITIEAQQLGLTFQTAVKRARDDTLPRTTLGFDLRLLVSMLAA' A
#
# COMPACT_ATOMS: atom_id res chain seq x y z
N MET A 1 -24.26 -3.99 -37.70
CA MET A 1 -22.79 -4.07 -37.52
C MET A 1 -22.46 -3.51 -36.15
N VAL A 2 -21.63 -4.21 -35.40
CA VAL A 2 -21.45 -4.11 -33.94
C VAL A 2 -20.34 -3.11 -33.62
N ALA A 3 -20.55 -2.26 -32.62
CA ALA A 3 -19.45 -1.65 -31.85
C ALA A 3 -19.98 -1.26 -30.45
N THR A 4 -20.11 -2.24 -29.58
CA THR A 4 -20.39 -2.03 -28.15
C THR A 4 -19.07 -1.67 -27.47
N THR A 5 -18.79 -0.39 -27.27
CA THR A 5 -17.74 0.03 -26.34
C THR A 5 -18.24 -0.24 -24.93
N ARG A 6 -17.85 -1.37 -24.34
CA ARG A 6 -17.94 -1.55 -22.89
C ARG A 6 -17.08 -0.46 -22.25
N PRO A 7 -17.59 0.36 -21.32
CA PRO A 7 -16.71 1.05 -20.40
C PRO A 7 -15.94 -0.04 -19.67
N THR A 8 -14.63 -0.09 -19.87
CA THR A 8 -13.70 -0.79 -18.98
C THR A 8 -14.00 -0.28 -17.58
N SER A 9 -14.65 -1.11 -16.76
CA SER A 9 -14.76 -0.84 -15.32
C SER A 9 -13.34 -0.58 -14.83
N PRO A 10 -13.05 0.55 -14.18
CA PRO A 10 -11.82 0.64 -13.43
C PRO A 10 -11.91 -0.44 -12.37
N GLU A 11 -11.08 -1.48 -12.46
CA GLU A 11 -10.76 -2.27 -11.28
C GLU A 11 -10.47 -1.26 -10.16
N PRO A 12 -11.01 -1.44 -8.94
CA PRO A 12 -10.65 -0.55 -7.85
C PRO A 12 -9.16 -0.76 -7.60
N LYS A 13 -8.32 0.04 -8.27
CA LYS A 13 -6.95 0.21 -7.85
C LYS A 13 -7.08 0.79 -6.45
N LEU A 14 -6.68 0.02 -5.45
CA LEU A 14 -6.46 0.57 -4.12
C LEU A 14 -5.23 1.47 -4.25
N GLU A 15 -5.49 2.69 -4.70
CA GLU A 15 -4.52 3.77 -4.69
C GLU A 15 -4.71 4.54 -3.38
N PRO A 16 -3.62 4.98 -2.75
CA PRO A 16 -3.70 5.85 -1.59
C PRO A 16 -4.49 7.11 -1.92
N SER A 17 -5.25 7.61 -0.94
CA SER A 17 -5.96 8.87 -1.09
C SER A 17 -4.96 10.03 -1.26
N PRO A 18 -5.36 11.13 -1.92
CA PRO A 18 -4.51 12.31 -2.06
C PRO A 18 -4.03 12.87 -0.70
N GLU A 19 -4.84 12.74 0.34
CA GLU A 19 -4.50 13.16 1.70
C GLU A 19 -3.38 12.31 2.31
N LEU A 20 -3.40 10.99 2.07
CA LEU A 20 -2.32 10.09 2.49
C LEU A 20 -1.01 10.40 1.77
N LEU A 21 -1.09 10.69 0.47
CA LEU A 21 0.07 11.07 -0.33
C LEU A 21 0.68 12.40 0.15
N ALA A 22 -0.16 13.42 0.39
CA ALA A 22 0.30 14.69 0.94
C ALA A 22 0.95 14.53 2.32
N ALA A 23 0.33 13.75 3.22
CA ALA A 23 0.90 13.48 4.54
C ALA A 23 2.22 12.70 4.47
N LEU A 24 2.37 11.80 3.49
CA LEU A 24 3.63 11.09 3.24
C LEU A 24 4.72 12.05 2.76
N GLU A 25 4.39 12.94 1.81
CA GLU A 25 5.32 13.96 1.28
C GLU A 25 5.76 14.97 2.35
N GLU A 26 4.85 15.36 3.23
CA GLU A 26 5.13 16.27 4.36
C GLU A 26 5.82 15.59 5.54
N GLY A 27 5.86 14.25 5.56
CA GLY A 27 6.37 13.47 6.70
C GLY A 27 5.49 13.58 7.95
N THR A 28 4.20 13.92 7.78
CA THR A 28 3.23 14.18 8.86
C THR A 28 2.24 13.02 9.04
N LEU A 29 2.51 11.85 8.46
CA LEU A 29 1.67 10.66 8.59
C LEU A 29 1.37 10.32 10.05
N THR A 30 0.08 10.32 10.38
CA THR A 30 -0.40 9.75 11.63
C THR A 30 -0.26 8.24 11.63
N GLN A 31 -0.30 7.61 12.82
CA GLN A 31 -0.23 6.15 12.91
C GLN A 31 -1.36 5.46 12.15
N ASP A 32 -2.57 6.02 12.16
CA ASP A 32 -3.72 5.42 11.46
C ASP A 32 -3.55 5.51 9.94
N GLN A 33 -3.09 6.65 9.43
CA GLN A 33 -2.77 6.84 8.01
C GLN A 33 -1.62 5.94 7.54
N LEU A 34 -0.60 5.76 8.39
CA LEU A 34 0.50 4.85 8.09
C LEU A 34 0.02 3.39 8.03
N ARG A 35 -0.89 3.00 8.93
CA ARG A 35 -1.53 1.67 8.89
C ARG A 35 -2.38 1.47 7.64
N GLU A 36 -3.07 2.51 7.20
CA GLU A 36 -3.84 2.51 5.96
C GLU A 36 -2.92 2.30 4.74
N LEU A 37 -1.83 3.06 4.63
CA LEU A 37 -0.83 2.90 3.57
C LEU A 37 -0.24 1.48 3.52
N ILE A 38 0.17 0.94 4.68
CA ILE A 38 0.69 -0.43 4.75
C ILE A 38 -0.38 -1.44 4.31
N THR A 39 -1.65 -1.20 4.64
CA THR A 39 -2.75 -2.09 4.24
C THR A 39 -2.93 -2.08 2.72
N ILE A 40 -2.90 -0.91 2.10
CA ILE A 40 -3.01 -0.74 0.65
C ILE A 40 -1.88 -1.49 -0.07
N GLU A 41 -0.62 -1.25 0.31
CA GLU A 41 0.52 -1.92 -0.31
C GLU A 41 0.53 -3.43 -0.04
N ALA A 42 0.13 -3.85 1.17
CA ALA A 42 0.00 -5.27 1.51
C ALA A 42 -0.98 -5.96 0.57
N GLN A 43 -2.14 -5.34 0.31
CA GLN A 43 -3.17 -5.89 -0.56
C GLN A 43 -2.70 -6.00 -2.01
N GLN A 44 -1.87 -5.06 -2.50
CA GLN A 44 -1.23 -5.17 -3.81
C GLN A 44 -0.26 -6.35 -3.91
N LEU A 45 0.32 -6.78 -2.78
CA LEU A 45 1.14 -8.00 -2.67
C LEU A 45 0.31 -9.26 -2.33
N GLY A 46 -1.02 -9.16 -2.24
CA GLY A 46 -1.89 -10.25 -1.83
C GLY A 46 -1.72 -10.65 -0.35
N LEU A 47 -1.26 -9.74 0.50
CA LEU A 47 -1.03 -9.93 1.93
C LEU A 47 -2.05 -9.15 2.77
N THR A 48 -2.28 -9.61 4.00
CA THR A 48 -2.97 -8.83 5.03
C THR A 48 -1.98 -7.89 5.73
N PHE A 49 -2.49 -6.81 6.34
CA PHE A 49 -1.67 -5.90 7.16
C PHE A 49 -0.77 -6.66 8.16
N GLN A 50 -1.35 -7.58 8.94
CA GLN A 50 -0.58 -8.35 9.94
C GLN A 50 0.51 -9.22 9.30
N THR A 51 0.21 -9.85 8.16
CA THR A 51 1.18 -10.67 7.44
C THR A 51 2.30 -9.81 6.87
N ALA A 52 1.97 -8.64 6.33
CA ALA A 52 2.93 -7.71 5.76
C ALA A 52 3.87 -7.15 6.84
N VAL A 53 3.33 -6.74 7.99
CA VAL A 53 4.14 -6.31 9.16
C VAL A 53 5.05 -7.43 9.64
N LYS A 54 4.53 -8.66 9.78
CA LYS A 54 5.33 -9.81 10.19
C LYS A 54 6.47 -10.08 9.21
N ARG A 55 6.17 -10.15 7.90
CA ARG A 55 7.17 -10.41 6.87
C ARG A 55 8.19 -9.29 6.74
N ALA A 56 7.78 -8.03 6.94
CA ALA A 56 8.69 -6.89 6.95
C ALA A 56 9.71 -7.01 8.10
N ARG A 57 9.23 -7.35 9.31
CA ARG A 57 10.07 -7.55 10.50
C ARG A 57 10.99 -8.75 10.38
N ASP A 58 10.51 -9.83 9.78
CA ASP A 58 11.28 -11.06 9.57
C ASP A 58 12.23 -10.97 8.35
N ASP A 59 12.29 -9.82 7.64
CA ASP A 59 13.07 -9.65 6.41
C ASP A 59 12.71 -10.68 5.30
N THR A 60 11.43 -11.04 5.21
CA THR A 60 10.90 -12.04 4.26
C THR A 60 9.93 -11.47 3.22
N LEU A 61 9.86 -10.15 3.09
CA LEU A 61 9.12 -9.52 1.99
C LEU A 61 9.78 -9.81 0.63
N PRO A 62 8.98 -9.89 -0.46
CA PRO A 62 9.52 -9.95 -1.81
C PRO A 62 10.47 -8.79 -2.09
N ARG A 63 11.57 -9.03 -2.82
CA ARG A 63 12.51 -7.97 -3.23
C ARG A 63 12.01 -7.22 -4.47
N THR A 64 10.84 -6.62 -4.34
CA THR A 64 10.19 -5.77 -5.35
C THR A 64 10.09 -4.35 -4.80
N THR A 65 9.81 -3.36 -5.66
CA THR A 65 9.59 -1.97 -5.23
C THR A 65 8.58 -1.89 -4.09
N LEU A 66 7.39 -2.49 -4.28
CA LEU A 66 6.37 -2.60 -3.23
C LEU A 66 6.87 -3.28 -1.94
N GLY A 67 7.75 -4.27 -2.03
CA GLY A 67 8.31 -4.91 -0.84
C GLY A 67 9.33 -4.04 -0.11
N PHE A 68 10.04 -3.16 -0.81
CA PHE A 68 10.92 -2.16 -0.20
C PHE A 68 10.10 -1.02 0.44
N ASP A 69 9.08 -0.53 -0.26
CA ASP A 69 8.18 0.53 0.24
C ASP A 69 7.48 0.06 1.51
N LEU A 70 6.89 -1.14 1.49
CA LEU A 70 6.18 -1.68 2.65
C LEU A 70 7.11 -1.89 3.84
N ARG A 71 8.37 -2.27 3.60
CA ARG A 71 9.38 -2.37 4.66
C ARG A 71 9.68 -1.01 5.28
N LEU A 72 9.84 0.02 4.47
CA LEU A 72 10.03 1.40 4.94
C LEU A 72 8.85 1.83 5.80
N LEU A 73 7.62 1.68 5.30
CA LEU A 73 6.41 2.06 6.04
C LEU A 73 6.29 1.32 7.39
N VAL A 74 6.57 0.01 7.42
CA VAL A 74 6.57 -0.75 8.68
C VAL A 74 7.66 -0.30 9.63
N SER A 75 8.83 0.11 9.13
CA SER A 75 9.92 0.64 9.97
C SER A 75 9.53 1.96 10.66
N MET A 76 8.73 2.81 10.00
CA MET A 76 8.21 4.06 10.55
C MET A 76 7.16 3.84 11.64
N LEU A 77 6.48 2.70 11.63
CA LEU A 77 5.44 2.34 12.63
C LEU A 77 6.04 1.92 13.98
N ALA A 78 7.33 1.56 13.99
CA ALA A 78 8.07 1.16 15.18
C ALA A 78 8.88 2.29 15.83
N ALA A 79 8.92 3.47 15.19
CA ALA A 79 9.53 4.70 15.71
C ALA A 79 8.56 5.44 16.65
#